data_AF-A0A453MTB1-F1
#
_entry.id   AF-A0A453MTB1-F1
#
_cell.length_a   1.000
_cell.length_b   1.000
_cell.length_c   1.000
_cell.angle_alpha   90.00
_cell.angle_beta   90.00
_cell.angle_gamma   90.00
#
_symmetry.space_group_name_H-M   'P 1'
#
loop_
_entity.id
_entity.type
_entity.pdbx_description
1 polymer ?
#
loop_
_entity_poly.entity_id
_entity_poly.type
_entity_poly.pdbx_seq_one_letter_code
_entity_poly.pdbx_strand_id
1 'polypeptide(L)'
;FLEVIPLGAIVLAATTFLDWWMYGSRVIVPLNFLKFNLFSSGGDYYGTHVFHWYFTQGFPSMIWTFLPLSVFGVIKSREWRLSGLIAWVLGVYSILGHKEFRFVLPVLPLALMFSGYFLAAMSQFKGKNLHGKRHFSRLQLSVILLIITNVPMALYMSLFHQRGTEDVMFYLSKEAHNGRVKGVLFLMPCHSTPYYSTLHSSLPMRFLDCTPSDNKGTLDESDRFLMNPLDFVGEVFGNLSSFSHIVLFESEERHVIQLLLHDSFQEVRRFFHSHFKIDRDLQSSVVVYSRRDVL
;
A
#
# COMPACT_ATOMS: atom_id res chain seq x y z
N PHE A 1 13.21 3.52 33.57
CA PHE A 1 14.09 2.39 33.20
C PHE A 1 13.78 1.12 33.99
N LEU A 2 13.75 1.16 35.32
CA LEU A 2 13.44 -0.02 36.17
C LEU A 2 12.07 -0.67 35.89
N GLU A 3 11.06 0.09 35.46
CA GLU A 3 9.73 -0.46 35.12
C GLU A 3 9.59 -0.92 33.65
N VAL A 4 10.46 -0.43 32.76
CA VAL A 4 10.36 -0.70 31.31
C VAL A 4 10.80 -2.13 31.01
N ILE A 5 11.84 -2.60 31.69
CA ILE A 5 12.37 -3.96 31.52
C ILE A 5 11.33 -5.03 31.92
N PRO A 6 10.71 -4.99 33.12
CA PRO A 6 9.71 -5.99 33.48
C PRO A 6 8.46 -5.91 32.61
N LEU A 7 8.00 -4.70 32.26
CA LEU A 7 6.88 -4.54 31.33
C LEU A 7 7.19 -5.13 29.95
N GLY A 8 8.36 -4.82 29.40
CA GLY A 8 8.81 -5.36 28.12
C GLY A 8 8.93 -6.88 28.14
N ALA A 9 9.44 -7.46 29.22
CA ALA A 9 9.54 -8.90 29.40
C ALA A 9 8.16 -9.58 29.47
N ILE A 10 7.21 -8.99 30.21
CA ILE A 10 5.83 -9.50 30.30
C ILE A 10 5.15 -9.43 28.94
N VAL A 11 5.27 -8.31 28.23
CA VAL A 11 4.69 -8.14 26.90
C VAL A 11 5.29 -9.16 25.93
N LEU A 12 6.61 -9.32 25.91
CA LEU A 12 7.30 -10.27 25.03
C LEU A 12 6.90 -11.72 25.35
N ALA A 13 6.77 -12.08 26.63
CA ALA A 13 6.33 -13.41 27.04
C ALA A 13 4.88 -13.68 26.62
N ALA A 14 3.99 -12.70 26.83
CA ALA A 14 2.59 -12.81 26.45
C ALA A 14 2.42 -12.92 24.92
N THR A 15 3.13 -12.10 24.14
CA THR A 15 3.06 -12.18 22.67
C THR A 15 3.65 -13.48 22.16
N THR A 16 4.80 -13.92 22.67
CA THR A 16 5.40 -15.20 22.27
C THR A 16 4.49 -16.38 22.59
N PHE A 17 3.80 -16.35 23.74
CA PHE A 17 2.82 -17.39 24.09
C PHE A 17 1.64 -17.40 23.12
N LEU A 18 1.07 -16.23 22.81
CA LEU A 18 -0.03 -16.09 21.86
C LEU A 18 0.39 -16.56 20.47
N ASP A 19 1.56 -16.15 19.99
CA ASP A 19 2.11 -16.56 18.70
C ASP A 19 2.27 -18.08 18.66
N TRP A 20 2.85 -18.68 19.70
CA TRP A 20 3.00 -20.13 19.77
C TRP A 20 1.65 -20.86 19.72
N TRP A 21 0.65 -20.36 20.46
CA TRP A 21 -0.68 -20.94 20.46
C TRP A 21 -1.39 -20.82 19.11
N MET A 22 -1.34 -19.64 18.48
CA MET A 22 -2.03 -19.39 17.21
C MET A 22 -1.36 -20.09 16.02
N TYR A 23 -0.03 -20.06 15.95
CA TYR A 23 0.71 -20.68 14.85
C TYR A 23 0.93 -22.19 15.03
N GLY A 24 0.62 -22.76 16.21
CA GLY A 24 0.85 -24.17 16.53
C GLY A 24 2.33 -24.58 16.52
N SER A 25 3.25 -23.63 16.40
CA SER A 25 4.69 -23.83 16.29
C SER A 25 5.43 -22.83 17.17
N ARG A 26 6.58 -23.22 17.71
CA ARG A 26 7.36 -22.38 18.63
C ARG A 26 8.03 -21.26 17.84
N VAL A 27 7.34 -20.13 17.73
CA VAL A 27 7.78 -18.98 16.95
C VAL A 27 7.88 -17.75 17.86
N ILE A 28 8.97 -17.01 17.68
CA ILE A 28 9.15 -15.69 18.27
C ILE A 28 9.11 -14.69 17.11
N VAL A 29 7.95 -14.08 16.88
CA VAL A 29 7.72 -13.21 15.70
C VAL A 29 8.74 -12.06 15.61
N PRO A 30 9.08 -11.34 16.70
CA PRO A 30 10.09 -10.29 16.61
C PRO A 30 11.47 -10.79 16.16
N LEU A 31 11.89 -12.01 16.57
CA LEU A 31 13.16 -12.59 16.15
C LEU A 31 13.11 -13.01 14.67
N ASN A 32 11.99 -13.57 14.22
CA ASN A 32 11.80 -13.90 12.80
C ASN A 32 11.79 -12.63 11.93
N PHE A 33 11.20 -11.54 12.41
CA PHE A 33 11.25 -10.25 11.73
C PHE A 33 12.69 -9.75 11.58
N LEU A 34 13.49 -9.77 12.66
CA LEU A 34 14.90 -9.39 12.61
C LEU A 34 15.69 -10.32 11.67
N LYS A 35 15.45 -11.63 11.77
CA LYS A 35 16.07 -12.62 10.86
C LYS A 35 15.74 -12.29 9.41
N PHE A 36 14.48 -12.09 9.06
CA PHE A 36 14.04 -11.90 7.67
C PHE A 36 14.42 -10.55 7.07
N ASN A 37 14.41 -9.47 7.87
CA ASN A 37 14.60 -8.10 7.37
C ASN A 37 16.01 -7.54 7.57
N LEU A 38 16.78 -8.02 8.56
CA LEU A 38 18.15 -7.57 8.82
C LEU A 38 19.20 -8.61 8.45
N PHE A 39 19.00 -9.87 8.84
CA PHE A 39 20.03 -10.91 8.68
C PHE A 39 19.89 -11.70 7.36
N SER A 40 18.67 -11.80 6.86
CA SER A 40 18.35 -12.33 5.54
C SER A 40 18.04 -11.15 4.63
N SER A 41 18.46 -11.19 3.37
CA SER A 41 18.03 -10.22 2.35
C SER A 41 16.62 -10.53 1.84
N GLY A 42 15.74 -11.03 2.71
CA GLY A 42 14.38 -11.44 2.35
C GLY A 42 13.50 -10.24 2.05
N GLY A 43 13.62 -9.19 2.87
CA GLY A 43 12.95 -7.91 2.62
C GLY A 43 13.40 -7.24 1.32
N ASP A 44 14.68 -7.37 0.95
CA ASP A 44 15.24 -6.77 -0.27
C ASP A 44 14.59 -7.31 -1.56
N TYR A 45 13.95 -8.49 -1.49
CA TYR A 45 13.15 -9.05 -2.58
C TYR A 45 12.07 -8.08 -3.07
N TYR A 46 11.45 -7.34 -2.15
CA TYR A 46 10.40 -6.37 -2.44
C TYR A 46 10.94 -4.99 -2.84
N GLY A 47 12.22 -4.92 -3.24
CA GLY A 47 12.91 -3.71 -3.63
C GLY A 47 13.56 -2.99 -2.44
N THR A 48 14.59 -2.19 -2.76
CA THR A 48 15.37 -1.45 -1.76
C THR A 48 15.31 0.04 -2.00
N HIS A 49 15.43 0.82 -0.92
CA HIS A 49 15.51 2.27 -0.99
C HIS A 49 16.80 2.77 -0.35
N VAL A 50 17.31 3.90 -0.84
CA VAL A 50 18.48 4.59 -0.27
C VAL A 50 18.29 4.87 1.22
N PHE A 51 19.37 4.88 2.00
CA PHE A 51 19.29 4.98 3.46
C PHE A 51 18.53 6.24 3.94
N HIS A 52 18.69 7.37 3.23
CA HIS A 52 18.06 8.64 3.58
C HIS A 52 16.59 8.75 3.14
N TRP A 53 16.02 7.71 2.51
CA TRP A 53 14.68 7.75 1.92
C TRP A 53 13.61 8.21 2.90
N TYR A 54 13.62 7.73 4.15
CA TYR A 54 12.68 8.17 5.18
C TYR A 54 12.79 9.67 5.48
N PHE A 55 13.98 10.26 5.43
CA PHE A 55 14.18 11.68 5.71
C PHE A 55 13.86 12.58 4.51
N THR A 56 14.09 12.10 3.29
CA THR A 56 13.97 12.94 2.08
C THR A 56 12.66 12.75 1.33
N GLN A 57 12.05 11.57 1.40
CA GLN A 57 10.89 11.19 0.57
C GLN A 57 9.79 10.57 1.44
N GLY A 58 10.09 9.47 2.12
CA GLY A 58 9.14 8.63 2.83
C GLY A 58 8.33 9.36 3.89
N PHE A 59 8.99 9.88 4.93
CA PHE A 59 8.29 10.60 5.99
C PHE A 59 7.77 11.98 5.54
N PRO A 60 8.50 12.76 4.74
CA PRO A 60 7.98 13.99 4.15
C PRO A 60 6.68 13.83 3.36
N SER A 61 6.51 12.74 2.59
CA SER A 61 5.28 12.50 1.84
C SER A 61 4.11 12.14 2.76
N MET A 62 4.36 11.43 3.87
CA MET A 62 3.32 11.07 4.85
C MET A 62 2.77 12.27 5.60
N ILE A 63 3.65 13.17 6.06
CA ILE A 63 3.24 14.38 6.80
C ILE A 63 2.81 15.53 5.85
N TRP A 64 3.27 15.49 4.60
CA TRP A 64 2.83 16.34 3.51
C TRP A 64 2.87 17.84 3.87
N THR A 65 1.80 18.59 3.60
CA THR A 65 1.74 20.03 3.87
C THR A 65 1.73 20.39 5.35
N PHE A 66 1.63 19.43 6.27
CA PHE A 66 1.88 19.65 7.69
C PHE A 66 3.38 19.70 8.03
N LEU A 67 4.29 19.28 7.14
CA LEU A 67 5.73 19.21 7.42
C LEU A 67 6.31 20.53 7.96
N PRO A 68 6.09 21.70 7.32
CA PRO A 68 6.70 22.93 7.79
C PRO A 68 6.17 23.33 9.18
N LEU A 69 4.87 23.11 9.43
CA LEU A 69 4.24 23.40 10.73
C LEU A 69 4.80 22.49 11.83
N SER A 70 5.05 21.22 11.50
CA SER A 70 5.68 20.26 12.41
C SER A 70 7.09 20.70 12.80
N VAL A 71 7.92 21.08 11.82
CA VAL A 71 9.28 21.57 12.06
C VAL A 71 9.28 22.83 12.94
N PHE A 72 8.44 23.82 12.62
CA PHE A 72 8.32 25.01 13.47
C PHE A 72 7.77 24.68 14.86
N GLY A 73 6.89 23.69 14.97
CA GLY A 73 6.38 23.17 16.24
C GLY A 73 7.47 22.53 17.10
N VAL A 74 8.35 21.74 16.50
CA VAL A 74 9.53 21.17 17.17
C VAL A 74 10.45 22.27 17.68
N ILE A 75 10.80 23.24 16.82
CA ILE A 75 11.68 24.36 17.20
C ILE A 75 11.08 25.19 18.34
N LYS A 76 9.77 25.46 18.29
CA LYS A 76 9.08 26.31 19.27
C LYS A 76 8.82 25.61 20.59
N SER A 77 8.41 24.35 20.57
CA SER A 77 8.12 23.57 21.79
C SER A 77 9.37 23.26 22.59
N ARG A 78 10.53 23.15 21.92
CA ARG A 78 11.82 22.70 22.52
C ARG A 78 11.74 21.30 23.14
N GLU A 79 10.72 20.51 22.78
CA GLU A 79 10.53 19.15 23.27
C GLU A 79 11.43 18.16 22.52
N TRP A 80 12.65 18.00 23.02
CA TRP A 80 13.69 17.15 22.44
C TRP A 80 13.36 15.65 22.56
N ARG A 81 12.56 15.24 23.54
CA ARG A 81 12.24 13.81 23.77
C ARG A 81 11.40 13.23 22.65
N LEU A 82 10.32 13.92 22.27
CA LEU A 82 9.41 13.46 21.21
C LEU A 82 10.02 13.67 19.83
N SER A 83 10.69 14.79 19.59
CA SER A 83 11.40 15.02 18.32
C SER A 83 12.58 14.05 18.15
N GLY A 84 13.31 13.78 19.23
CA GLY A 84 14.35 12.75 19.28
C GLY A 84 13.81 11.34 19.05
N LEU A 85 12.62 11.01 19.57
CA LEU A 85 11.96 9.73 19.30
C LEU A 85 11.59 9.58 17.81
N ILE A 86 11.04 10.62 17.18
CA ILE A 86 10.76 10.62 15.74
C ILE A 86 12.06 10.38 14.96
N ALA A 87 13.10 11.18 15.23
CA ALA A 87 14.39 11.06 14.56
C ALA A 87 15.05 9.68 14.77
N TRP A 88 14.94 9.13 15.99
CA TRP A 88 15.42 7.80 16.32
C TRP A 88 14.72 6.72 15.51
N VAL A 89 13.38 6.72 15.46
CA VAL A 89 12.61 5.75 14.69
C VAL A 89 12.96 5.84 13.20
N LEU A 90 12.97 7.05 12.62
CA LEU A 90 13.38 7.23 11.22
C LEU A 90 14.81 6.74 10.98
N GLY A 91 15.74 7.02 11.90
CA GLY A 91 17.13 6.59 11.80
C GLY A 91 17.31 5.08 11.86
N VAL A 92 16.64 4.39 12.80
CA VAL A 92 16.72 2.94 12.95
C VAL A 92 16.12 2.23 11.74
N TYR A 93 14.92 2.63 11.30
CA TYR A 93 14.29 2.02 10.13
C TYR A 93 15.01 2.37 8.82
N SER A 94 15.77 3.48 8.78
CA SER A 94 16.63 3.84 7.64
C SER A 94 17.76 2.84 7.38
N ILE A 95 18.15 2.02 8.36
CA ILE A 95 19.18 0.98 8.23
C ILE A 95 18.68 -0.19 7.36
N LEU A 96 17.37 -0.44 7.33
CA LEU A 96 16.79 -1.53 6.54
C LEU A 96 16.91 -1.23 5.04
N GLY A 97 17.24 -2.24 4.22
CA GLY A 97 17.28 -2.11 2.76
C GLY A 97 15.90 -1.80 2.20
N HIS A 98 14.94 -2.69 2.49
CA HIS A 98 13.53 -2.49 2.22
C HIS A 98 12.89 -1.50 3.20
N LYS A 99 12.09 -0.57 2.68
CA LYS A 99 11.44 0.49 3.46
C LYS A 99 10.00 0.65 3.01
N GLU A 100 9.12 0.79 3.97
CA GLU A 100 7.70 1.04 3.74
C GLU A 100 7.17 2.17 4.62
N PHE A 101 6.12 2.84 4.16
CA PHE A 101 5.45 3.90 4.93
C PHE A 101 4.89 3.36 6.26
N ARG A 102 4.39 2.13 6.28
CA ARG A 102 3.76 1.53 7.48
C ARG A 102 4.72 1.35 8.66
N PHE A 103 6.02 1.18 8.40
CA PHE A 103 7.02 0.99 9.48
C PHE A 103 7.19 2.25 10.34
N VAL A 104 7.03 3.43 9.75
CA VAL A 104 7.18 4.73 10.44
C VAL A 104 5.84 5.42 10.71
N LEU A 105 4.72 4.80 10.34
CA LEU A 105 3.37 5.30 10.62
C LEU A 105 3.12 5.61 12.11
N PRO A 106 3.64 4.83 13.09
CA PRO A 106 3.42 5.13 14.52
C PRO A 106 3.97 6.48 14.98
N VAL A 107 4.97 7.06 14.28
CA VAL A 107 5.53 8.39 14.64
C VAL A 107 4.86 9.56 13.93
N LEU A 108 3.98 9.29 12.96
CA LEU A 108 3.23 10.33 12.24
C LEU A 108 2.33 11.16 13.19
N PRO A 109 1.54 10.56 14.13
CA PRO A 109 0.75 11.33 15.08
C PRO A 109 1.60 12.26 15.96
N LEU A 110 2.81 11.84 16.35
CA LEU A 110 3.74 12.67 17.13
C LEU A 110 4.16 13.92 16.35
N ALA A 111 4.45 13.76 15.06
CA ALA A 111 4.80 14.87 14.20
C ALA A 111 3.62 15.82 13.96
N LEU A 112 2.40 15.29 13.82
CA LEU A 112 1.18 16.10 13.69
C LEU A 112 0.84 16.88 14.97
N MET A 113 1.17 16.33 16.16
CA MET A 113 1.04 17.09 17.41
C MET A 113 1.89 18.37 17.41
N PHE A 114 3.12 18.32 16.89
CA PHE A 114 3.94 19.53 16.73
C PHE A 114 3.31 20.54 15.77
N SER A 115 2.70 20.07 14.67
CA SER A 115 1.95 20.95 13.76
C SER A 115 0.79 21.64 14.46
N GLY A 116 0.03 20.90 15.26
CA GLY A 116 -1.06 21.43 16.08
C GLY A 116 -0.58 22.44 17.12
N TYR A 117 0.53 22.16 17.80
CA TYR A 117 1.15 23.07 18.76
C TYR A 117 1.54 24.40 18.11
N PHE A 118 2.17 24.36 16.93
CA PHE A 118 2.54 25.58 16.21
C PHE A 118 1.31 26.39 15.77
N LEU A 119 0.26 25.73 15.25
CA LEU A 119 -1.01 26.37 14.91
C LEU A 119 -1.66 27.05 16.12
N ALA A 120 -1.72 26.35 17.26
CA ALA A 120 -2.25 26.91 18.50
C ALA A 120 -1.46 28.14 18.96
N ALA A 121 -0.14 28.09 18.84
CA ALA A 121 0.70 29.20 19.22
C ALA A 121 0.56 30.39 18.26
N MET A 122 0.27 30.18 16.97
CA MET A 122 -0.06 31.27 16.02
C MET A 122 -1.38 31.97 16.36
N SER A 123 -2.35 31.25 16.93
CA SER A 123 -3.61 31.82 17.42
C SER A 123 -3.38 32.86 18.53
N GLN A 124 -2.48 32.54 19.47
CA GLN A 124 -2.18 33.38 20.63
C GLN A 124 -1.42 34.67 20.27
N PHE A 125 -0.66 34.70 19.17
CA PHE A 125 0.03 35.91 18.69
C PHE A 125 -0.91 36.99 18.14
N LYS A 126 -2.22 36.72 18.04
CA LYS A 126 -3.23 37.65 17.53
C LYS A 126 -3.69 38.64 18.63
N GLY A 127 -2.74 39.33 19.27
CA GLY A 127 -2.99 40.35 20.28
C GLY A 127 -2.49 41.75 19.86
N LYS A 128 -3.42 42.73 19.87
CA LYS A 128 -3.23 44.20 19.83
C LYS A 128 -2.83 44.86 18.49
N ASN A 129 -3.54 44.61 17.39
CA ASN A 129 -3.63 45.65 16.35
C ASN A 129 -5.08 45.93 15.94
N LEU A 130 -5.42 47.18 16.20
CA LEU A 130 -6.67 47.89 16.02
C LEU A 130 -6.85 48.20 14.52
N HIS A 131 -8.11 48.24 14.08
CA HIS A 131 -8.62 48.88 12.86
C HIS A 131 -7.98 48.57 11.48
N GLY A 132 -8.84 48.04 10.59
CA GLY A 132 -8.74 48.33 9.15
C GLY A 132 -8.42 47.13 8.26
N LYS A 133 -9.42 46.72 7.47
CA LYS A 133 -9.42 45.70 6.41
C LYS A 133 -9.49 44.24 6.87
N ARG A 134 -10.43 43.53 6.24
CA ARG A 134 -10.84 42.13 6.43
C ARG A 134 -9.77 41.16 5.89
N HIS A 135 -8.54 41.26 6.38
CA HIS A 135 -7.46 40.35 5.98
C HIS A 135 -7.53 39.04 6.79
N PHE A 136 -7.40 37.91 6.09
CA PHE A 136 -7.25 36.61 6.73
C PHE A 136 -6.03 36.60 7.66
N SER A 137 -6.22 36.14 8.89
CA SER A 137 -5.10 35.93 9.81
C SER A 137 -4.16 34.84 9.31
N ARG A 138 -2.86 34.89 9.67
CA ARG A 138 -1.88 33.86 9.28
C ARG A 138 -2.36 32.44 9.61
N LEU A 139 -3.01 32.26 10.76
CA LEU A 139 -3.67 31.00 11.14
C LEU A 139 -4.74 30.56 10.13
N GLN A 140 -5.65 31.46 9.75
CA GLN A 140 -6.70 31.15 8.76
C GLN A 140 -6.10 30.77 7.41
N LEU A 141 -5.05 31.48 6.96
CA LEU A 141 -4.37 31.15 5.72
C LEU A 141 -3.71 29.77 5.79
N SER A 142 -3.03 29.44 6.89
CA SER A 142 -2.45 28.11 7.10
C SER A 142 -3.51 27.01 7.11
N VAL A 143 -4.64 27.21 7.80
CA VAL A 143 -5.74 26.24 7.84
C VAL A 143 -6.37 26.06 6.45
N ILE A 144 -6.61 27.14 5.73
CA ILE A 144 -7.14 27.08 4.35
C ILE A 144 -6.17 26.31 3.45
N LEU A 145 -4.86 26.58 3.54
CA LEU A 145 -3.85 25.85 2.78
C LEU A 145 -3.86 24.35 3.10
N LEU A 146 -3.92 23.98 4.39
CA LEU A 146 -4.00 22.58 4.80
C LEU A 146 -5.26 21.91 4.25
N ILE A 147 -6.42 22.55 4.33
CA ILE A 147 -7.68 22.01 3.81
C ILE A 147 -7.61 21.83 2.29
N ILE A 148 -7.20 22.87 1.55
CA ILE A 148 -7.15 22.84 0.08
C ILE A 148 -6.14 21.81 -0.44
N THR A 149 -5.07 21.52 0.32
CA THR A 149 -4.06 20.55 -0.12
C THR A 149 -4.36 19.12 0.33
N ASN A 150 -4.95 18.91 1.51
CA ASN A 150 -5.20 17.56 2.02
C ASN A 150 -6.58 17.01 1.66
N VAL A 151 -7.64 17.82 1.68
CA VAL A 151 -9.01 17.31 1.43
C VAL A 151 -9.20 16.83 -0.02
N PRO A 152 -8.83 17.60 -1.06
CA PRO A 152 -8.92 17.11 -2.43
C PRO A 152 -8.04 15.88 -2.68
N MET A 153 -6.83 15.86 -2.10
CA MET A 153 -5.93 14.72 -2.21
C MET A 153 -6.51 13.46 -1.55
N ALA A 154 -7.06 13.58 -0.34
CA ALA A 154 -7.70 12.49 0.38
C ALA A 154 -8.92 11.97 -0.38
N LEU A 155 -9.77 12.86 -0.90
CA LEU A 155 -10.94 12.47 -1.71
C LEU A 155 -10.51 11.75 -2.99
N TYR A 156 -9.52 12.29 -3.71
CA TYR A 156 -9.02 11.65 -4.92
C TYR A 156 -8.44 10.26 -4.64
N MET A 157 -7.55 10.16 -3.64
CA MET A 157 -6.88 8.90 -3.32
C MET A 157 -7.82 7.85 -2.74
N SER A 158 -8.90 8.26 -2.07
CA SER A 158 -9.86 7.30 -1.48
C SER A 158 -10.98 6.90 -2.44
N LEU A 159 -11.31 7.73 -3.44
CA LEU A 159 -12.49 7.52 -4.29
C LEU A 159 -12.18 7.20 -5.75
N PHE A 160 -10.99 7.57 -6.25
CA PHE A 160 -10.67 7.47 -7.68
C PHE A 160 -9.38 6.70 -7.95
N HIS A 161 -8.31 6.99 -7.20
CA HIS A 161 -7.03 6.33 -7.44
C HIS A 161 -7.09 4.84 -7.11
N GLN A 162 -6.57 4.01 -8.01
CA GLN A 162 -6.53 2.55 -7.93
C GLN A 162 -7.89 1.87 -7.71
N ARG A 163 -9.01 2.53 -8.04
CA ARG A 163 -10.36 2.01 -7.77
C ARG A 163 -10.71 0.75 -8.57
N GLY A 164 -10.13 0.56 -9.75
CA GLY A 164 -10.57 -0.47 -10.70
C GLY A 164 -10.48 -1.91 -10.19
N THR A 165 -9.56 -2.20 -9.27
CA THR A 165 -9.42 -3.54 -8.68
C THR A 165 -10.59 -3.88 -7.74
N GLU A 166 -11.13 -2.89 -7.04
CA GLU A 166 -12.34 -3.02 -6.23
C GLU A 166 -13.60 -3.12 -7.12
N ASP A 167 -13.73 -2.23 -8.11
CA ASP A 167 -14.91 -2.21 -9.00
C ASP A 167 -15.06 -3.53 -9.79
N VAL A 168 -13.95 -4.12 -10.25
CA VAL A 168 -13.95 -5.43 -10.91
C VAL A 168 -14.42 -6.52 -9.97
N MET A 169 -13.91 -6.55 -8.72
CA MET A 169 -14.31 -7.59 -7.77
C MET A 169 -15.77 -7.44 -7.35
N PHE A 170 -16.28 -6.22 -7.22
CA PHE A 170 -17.70 -5.98 -7.00
C PHE A 170 -18.56 -6.47 -8.18
N TYR A 171 -18.13 -6.23 -9.41
CA TYR A 171 -18.80 -6.76 -10.61
C TYR A 171 -18.80 -8.29 -10.63
N LEU A 172 -17.63 -8.92 -10.42
CA LEU A 172 -17.49 -10.37 -10.39
C LEU A 172 -18.32 -11.00 -9.27
N SER A 173 -18.41 -10.36 -8.11
CA SER A 173 -19.26 -10.79 -6.99
C SER A 173 -20.73 -10.90 -7.41
N LYS A 174 -21.24 -9.88 -8.12
CA LYS A 174 -22.62 -9.89 -8.64
C LYS A 174 -22.83 -10.94 -9.72
N GLU A 175 -21.89 -11.11 -10.65
CA GLU A 175 -22.00 -12.10 -11.71
C GLU A 175 -21.84 -13.54 -11.19
N ALA A 176 -21.01 -13.75 -10.16
CA ALA A 176 -20.89 -15.02 -9.45
C ALA A 176 -22.19 -15.39 -8.74
N HIS A 177 -22.83 -14.44 -8.06
CA HIS A 177 -24.15 -14.65 -7.45
C HIS A 177 -25.22 -15.04 -8.48
N ASN A 178 -25.12 -14.54 -9.71
CA ASN A 178 -26.02 -14.89 -10.82
C ASN A 178 -25.63 -16.21 -11.52
N GLY A 179 -24.59 -16.92 -11.05
CA GLY A 179 -24.11 -18.17 -11.64
C GLY A 179 -23.40 -18.03 -12.99
N ARG A 180 -23.05 -16.80 -13.39
CA ARG A 180 -22.37 -16.54 -14.68
C ARG A 180 -20.85 -16.68 -14.58
N VAL A 181 -20.28 -16.57 -13.39
CA VAL A 181 -18.84 -16.79 -13.14
C VAL A 181 -18.64 -18.19 -12.55
N LYS A 182 -17.83 -19.02 -13.21
CA LYS A 182 -17.47 -20.38 -12.75
C LYS A 182 -16.03 -20.50 -12.25
N GLY A 183 -15.18 -19.57 -12.63
CA GLY A 183 -13.78 -19.49 -12.20
C GLY A 183 -13.07 -18.29 -12.82
N VAL A 184 -12.13 -17.71 -12.08
CA VAL A 184 -11.46 -16.44 -12.43
C VAL A 184 -9.94 -16.61 -12.40
N LEU A 185 -9.27 -16.15 -13.45
CA LEU A 185 -7.82 -16.02 -13.52
C LEU A 185 -7.42 -14.55 -13.49
N PHE A 186 -6.51 -14.18 -12.60
CA PHE A 186 -5.93 -12.84 -12.48
C PHE A 186 -4.53 -12.84 -13.10
N LEU A 187 -4.41 -12.27 -14.30
CA LEU A 187 -3.15 -12.03 -15.00
C LEU A 187 -2.66 -10.61 -14.71
N MET A 188 -2.31 -10.40 -13.45
CA MET A 188 -1.86 -9.13 -12.88
C MET A 188 -0.96 -9.42 -11.67
N PRO A 189 -0.17 -8.45 -11.17
CA PRO A 189 0.60 -8.62 -9.94
C PRO A 189 -0.20 -9.29 -8.82
N CYS A 190 0.47 -10.15 -8.05
CA CYS A 190 -0.12 -10.80 -6.89
C CYS A 190 -0.73 -9.76 -5.93
N HIS A 191 -1.78 -10.15 -5.22
CA HIS A 191 -2.49 -9.31 -4.24
C HIS A 191 -3.01 -7.95 -4.77
N SER A 192 -3.19 -7.81 -6.09
CA SER A 192 -3.75 -6.58 -6.68
C SER A 192 -5.24 -6.39 -6.41
N THR A 193 -5.97 -7.45 -6.03
CA THR A 193 -7.42 -7.41 -5.79
C THR A 193 -7.76 -7.92 -4.39
N PRO A 194 -8.89 -7.49 -3.80
CA PRO A 194 -9.36 -7.97 -2.49
C PRO A 194 -9.80 -9.45 -2.50
N TYR A 195 -9.84 -10.09 -3.68
CA TYR A 195 -10.06 -11.53 -3.80
C TYR A 195 -11.34 -12.00 -3.10
N TYR A 196 -11.27 -13.06 -2.28
CA TYR A 196 -12.45 -13.61 -1.60
C TYR A 196 -13.11 -12.66 -0.59
N SER A 197 -12.43 -11.60 -0.12
CA SER A 197 -13.05 -10.68 0.84
C SER A 197 -14.18 -9.84 0.23
N THR A 198 -14.19 -9.66 -1.09
CA THR A 198 -15.25 -8.93 -1.81
C THR A 198 -16.13 -9.87 -2.63
N LEU A 199 -15.57 -10.99 -3.12
CA LEU A 199 -16.33 -11.93 -3.95
C LEU A 199 -17.43 -12.67 -3.17
N HIS A 200 -17.16 -13.07 -1.92
CA HIS A 200 -18.08 -13.83 -1.07
C HIS A 200 -18.72 -15.08 -1.71
N SER A 201 -18.04 -15.70 -2.67
CA SER A 201 -18.51 -16.89 -3.39
C SER A 201 -17.43 -17.96 -3.46
N SER A 202 -17.80 -19.22 -3.24
CA SER A 202 -16.88 -20.36 -3.29
C SER A 202 -16.70 -20.84 -4.73
N LEU A 203 -15.87 -20.14 -5.50
CA LEU A 203 -15.49 -20.50 -6.87
C LEU A 203 -13.97 -20.50 -7.02
N PRO A 204 -13.41 -21.35 -7.91
CA PRO A 204 -11.98 -21.42 -8.12
C PRO A 204 -11.46 -20.10 -8.67
N MET A 205 -10.54 -19.48 -7.94
CA MET A 205 -9.80 -18.32 -8.39
C MET A 205 -8.31 -18.62 -8.36
N ARG A 206 -7.55 -18.02 -9.28
CA ARG A 206 -6.10 -18.10 -9.31
C ARG A 206 -5.50 -16.74 -9.64
N PHE A 207 -4.50 -16.32 -8.87
CA PHE A 207 -3.62 -15.19 -9.17
C PHE A 207 -2.18 -15.68 -9.33
N LEU A 208 -1.30 -14.83 -9.86
CA LEU A 208 0.12 -15.14 -10.05
C LEU A 208 0.84 -15.27 -8.71
N ASP A 209 1.53 -16.37 -8.46
CA ASP A 209 2.29 -16.55 -7.21
C ASP A 209 3.47 -15.57 -7.11
N CYS A 210 3.65 -14.99 -5.92
CA CYS A 210 4.78 -14.11 -5.60
C CYS A 210 5.44 -14.49 -4.27
N THR A 211 5.32 -15.77 -3.90
CA THR A 211 6.04 -16.32 -2.75
C THR A 211 7.54 -16.20 -2.99
N PRO A 212 8.30 -15.54 -2.10
CA PRO A 212 9.73 -15.36 -2.30
C PRO A 212 10.46 -16.71 -2.23
N SER A 213 11.35 -16.96 -3.18
CA SER A 213 12.16 -18.17 -3.20
C SER A 213 13.35 -18.10 -2.25
N ASP A 214 13.74 -19.24 -1.66
CA ASP A 214 14.96 -19.33 -0.83
C ASP A 214 16.25 -19.02 -1.62
N ASN A 215 16.23 -19.28 -2.92
CA ASN A 215 17.34 -18.96 -3.82
C ASN A 215 17.26 -17.49 -4.25
N LYS A 216 18.35 -16.75 -4.08
CA LYS A 216 18.42 -15.36 -4.55
C LYS A 216 18.45 -15.33 -6.08
N GLY A 217 17.60 -14.49 -6.67
CA GLY A 217 17.59 -14.22 -8.12
C GLY A 217 16.67 -15.13 -8.95
N THR A 218 15.98 -16.10 -8.34
CA THR A 218 14.86 -16.79 -8.99
C THR A 218 13.65 -15.86 -9.03
N LEU A 219 13.10 -15.67 -10.23
CA LEU A 219 11.91 -14.87 -10.47
C LEU A 219 10.66 -15.66 -10.08
N ASP A 220 9.73 -15.02 -9.38
CA ASP A 220 8.42 -15.60 -9.09
C ASP A 220 7.50 -15.64 -10.33
N GLU A 221 6.31 -16.23 -10.20
CA GLU A 221 5.35 -16.31 -11.31
C GLU A 221 4.92 -14.91 -11.78
N SER A 222 4.71 -13.96 -10.85
CA SER A 222 4.35 -12.58 -11.19
C SER A 222 5.45 -11.89 -11.98
N ASP A 223 6.71 -12.01 -11.58
CA ASP A 223 7.85 -11.39 -12.26
C ASP A 223 8.10 -12.03 -13.63
N ARG A 224 8.02 -13.36 -13.73
CA ARG A 224 8.12 -14.08 -15.01
C ARG A 224 7.05 -13.64 -16.00
N PHE A 225 5.80 -13.52 -15.52
CA PHE A 225 4.70 -13.03 -16.34
C PHE A 225 4.98 -11.61 -16.88
N LEU A 226 5.47 -10.70 -16.03
CA LEU A 226 5.72 -9.32 -16.45
C LEU A 226 6.91 -9.20 -17.42
N MET A 227 7.89 -10.11 -17.34
CA MET A 227 9.01 -10.14 -18.29
C MET A 227 8.59 -10.65 -19.67
N ASN A 228 7.76 -11.69 -19.72
CA ASN A 228 7.28 -12.25 -20.98
C ASN A 228 5.86 -12.82 -20.83
N PRO A 229 4.82 -11.98 -20.97
CA PRO A 229 3.44 -12.38 -20.71
C PRO A 229 2.94 -13.51 -21.63
N LEU A 230 3.33 -13.48 -22.90
CA LEU A 230 2.87 -14.45 -23.89
C LEU A 230 3.40 -15.85 -23.63
N ASP A 231 4.72 -15.98 -23.50
CA ASP A 231 5.37 -17.27 -23.26
C ASP A 231 4.95 -17.82 -21.90
N PHE A 232 4.86 -16.96 -20.88
CA PHE A 232 4.41 -17.37 -19.55
C PHE A 232 3.00 -17.97 -19.56
N VAL A 233 2.04 -17.32 -20.23
CA VAL A 233 0.66 -17.82 -20.25
C VAL A 233 0.58 -19.16 -21.01
N GLY A 234 1.30 -19.29 -22.12
CA GLY A 234 1.39 -20.54 -22.88
C GLY A 234 2.02 -21.69 -22.08
N GLU A 235 3.11 -21.44 -21.35
CA GLU A 235 3.81 -22.45 -20.57
C GLU A 235 3.08 -22.86 -19.30
N VAL A 236 2.59 -21.88 -18.53
CA VAL A 236 2.08 -22.10 -17.16
C VAL A 236 0.61 -22.49 -17.16
N PHE A 237 -0.20 -21.85 -18.01
CA PHE A 237 -1.63 -22.11 -18.05
C PHE A 237 -1.99 -23.08 -19.16
N GLY A 238 -1.32 -23.01 -20.32
CA GLY A 238 -1.48 -23.93 -21.46
C GLY A 238 -2.87 -23.88 -22.09
N ASN A 239 -3.88 -24.32 -21.34
CA ASN A 239 -5.29 -24.25 -21.70
C ASN A 239 -6.05 -23.32 -20.74
N LEU A 240 -6.39 -22.13 -21.22
CA LEU A 240 -7.18 -21.15 -20.46
C LEU A 240 -8.65 -21.56 -20.26
N SER A 241 -9.11 -22.64 -20.90
CA SER A 241 -10.50 -23.13 -20.83
C SER A 241 -10.94 -23.61 -19.44
N SER A 242 -10.02 -23.79 -18.49
CA SER A 242 -10.39 -24.05 -17.10
C SER A 242 -11.03 -22.84 -16.42
N PHE A 243 -10.82 -21.63 -16.95
CA PHE A 243 -11.34 -20.38 -16.39
C PHE A 243 -12.50 -19.86 -17.24
N SER A 244 -13.50 -19.29 -16.57
CA SER A 244 -14.62 -18.62 -17.24
C SER A 244 -14.31 -17.14 -17.52
N HIS A 245 -13.54 -16.52 -16.63
CA HIS A 245 -13.22 -15.11 -16.67
C HIS A 245 -11.72 -14.90 -16.48
N ILE A 246 -11.17 -13.92 -17.19
CA ILE A 246 -9.78 -13.50 -17.06
C ILE A 246 -9.77 -12.00 -16.76
N VAL A 247 -8.98 -11.60 -15.76
CA VAL A 247 -8.85 -10.22 -15.33
C VAL A 247 -7.40 -9.79 -15.43
N LEU A 248 -7.16 -8.62 -16.03
CA LEU A 248 -5.83 -8.08 -16.23
C LEU A 248 -5.83 -6.56 -16.29
N PHE A 249 -4.66 -5.95 -16.10
CA PHE A 249 -4.49 -4.53 -16.39
C PHE A 249 -4.34 -4.30 -17.91
N GLU A 250 -4.78 -3.13 -18.38
CA GLU A 250 -4.64 -2.71 -19.78
C GLU A 250 -3.18 -2.74 -20.28
N SER A 251 -2.20 -2.46 -19.41
CA SER A 251 -0.78 -2.54 -19.76
C SER A 251 -0.37 -3.95 -20.21
N GLU A 252 -0.86 -4.97 -19.52
CA GLU A 252 -0.55 -6.38 -19.78
C GLU A 252 -1.39 -6.93 -20.93
N GLU A 253 -2.61 -6.42 -21.09
CA GLU A 253 -3.55 -6.81 -22.15
C GLU A 253 -2.95 -6.72 -23.54
N ARG A 254 -2.19 -5.65 -23.80
CA ARG A 254 -1.57 -5.41 -25.11
C ARG A 254 -0.65 -6.55 -25.55
N HIS A 255 -0.08 -7.28 -24.59
CA HIS A 255 0.80 -8.41 -24.86
C HIS A 255 0.02 -9.71 -25.09
N VAL A 256 -1.07 -9.95 -24.37
CA VAL A 256 -1.77 -11.25 -24.36
C VAL A 256 -3.09 -11.28 -25.17
N ILE A 257 -3.55 -10.15 -25.71
CA ILE A 257 -4.86 -10.04 -26.36
C ILE A 257 -5.07 -11.05 -27.51
N GLN A 258 -4.04 -11.31 -28.33
CA GLN A 258 -4.15 -12.26 -29.45
C GLN A 258 -4.39 -13.68 -28.95
N LEU A 259 -3.74 -14.07 -27.85
CA LEU A 259 -3.91 -15.37 -27.21
C LEU A 259 -5.31 -15.50 -26.60
N LEU A 260 -5.79 -14.45 -25.93
CA LEU A 260 -7.14 -14.42 -25.36
C LEU A 260 -8.22 -14.59 -26.44
N LEU A 261 -8.08 -13.88 -27.56
CA LEU A 261 -9.02 -13.97 -28.68
C LEU A 261 -9.00 -15.34 -29.36
N HIS A 262 -7.81 -15.94 -29.50
CA HIS A 262 -7.63 -17.30 -30.03
C HIS A 262 -8.37 -18.32 -29.16
N ASP A 263 -8.30 -18.18 -27.83
CA ASP A 263 -8.95 -19.07 -26.86
C ASP A 263 -10.42 -18.69 -26.59
N SER A 264 -11.05 -17.93 -27.50
CA SER A 264 -12.47 -17.56 -27.45
C SER A 264 -12.88 -16.73 -26.23
N PHE A 265 -11.97 -15.92 -25.68
CA PHE A 265 -12.30 -14.89 -24.71
C PHE A 265 -12.67 -13.58 -25.41
N GLN A 266 -13.65 -12.86 -24.86
CA GLN A 266 -14.07 -11.54 -25.32
C GLN A 266 -14.10 -10.56 -24.15
N GLU A 267 -13.73 -9.31 -24.41
CA GLU A 267 -13.87 -8.23 -23.44
C GLU A 267 -15.35 -8.01 -23.12
N VAL A 268 -15.71 -8.09 -21.84
CA VAL A 268 -17.08 -7.86 -21.36
C VAL A 268 -17.19 -6.51 -20.69
N ARG A 269 -16.13 -6.12 -19.96
CA ARG A 269 -16.15 -4.90 -19.18
C ARG A 269 -14.76 -4.35 -18.91
N ARG A 270 -14.68 -3.02 -18.85
CA ARG A 270 -13.47 -2.27 -18.51
C ARG A 270 -13.78 -1.26 -17.41
N PHE A 271 -12.91 -1.20 -16.42
CA PHE A 271 -13.06 -0.33 -15.26
C PHE A 271 -11.87 0.61 -15.16
N PHE A 272 -12.15 1.87 -14.88
CA PHE A 272 -11.11 2.86 -14.62
C PHE A 272 -10.30 2.47 -13.37
N HIS A 273 -8.98 2.54 -13.44
CA HIS A 273 -8.09 2.21 -12.32
C HIS A 273 -7.30 3.41 -11.81
N SER A 274 -6.45 4.02 -12.65
CA SER A 274 -5.59 5.13 -12.21
C SER A 274 -5.32 6.12 -13.34
N HIS A 275 -5.11 7.39 -12.97
CA HIS A 275 -4.63 8.42 -13.90
C HIS A 275 -3.11 8.46 -13.99
N PHE A 276 -2.42 7.96 -12.96
CA PHE A 276 -0.97 8.11 -12.80
C PHE A 276 -0.28 6.78 -12.65
N LYS A 277 0.95 6.74 -13.17
CA LYS A 277 1.92 5.68 -12.98
C LYS A 277 2.47 5.73 -11.54
N ILE A 278 2.57 4.59 -10.87
CA ILE A 278 3.18 4.48 -9.54
C ILE A 278 4.56 3.83 -9.70
N ASP A 279 4.61 2.52 -9.92
CA ASP A 279 5.88 1.76 -9.99
C ASP A 279 6.13 1.13 -11.36
N ARG A 280 5.09 0.55 -11.97
CA ARG A 280 5.14 -0.17 -13.26
C ARG A 280 4.43 0.61 -14.34
N ASP A 281 4.23 0.07 -15.53
CA ASP A 281 3.50 0.78 -16.58
C ASP A 281 2.11 1.25 -16.15
N LEU A 282 1.60 2.27 -16.83
CA LEU A 282 0.36 2.91 -16.46
C LEU A 282 -0.78 1.89 -16.53
N GLN A 283 -1.25 1.50 -15.35
CA GLN A 283 -2.43 0.67 -15.17
C GLN A 283 -3.66 1.57 -15.21
N SER A 284 -4.00 2.08 -16.39
CA SER A 284 -5.13 3.02 -16.58
C SER A 284 -6.48 2.37 -16.33
N SER A 285 -6.63 1.11 -16.73
CA SER A 285 -7.86 0.36 -16.57
C SER A 285 -7.61 -1.11 -16.20
N VAL A 286 -8.60 -1.71 -15.55
CA VAL A 286 -8.70 -3.17 -15.34
C VAL A 286 -9.76 -3.71 -16.28
N VAL A 287 -9.42 -4.77 -17.01
CA VAL A 287 -10.26 -5.35 -18.06
C VAL A 287 -10.68 -6.75 -17.65
N VAL A 288 -11.94 -7.06 -17.94
CA VAL A 288 -12.54 -8.37 -17.68
C VAL A 288 -12.91 -9.01 -19.01
N TYR A 289 -12.33 -10.17 -19.25
CA TYR A 289 -12.65 -11.04 -20.37
C TYR A 289 -13.51 -12.20 -19.87
N SER A 290 -14.49 -12.61 -20.67
CA SER A 290 -15.30 -13.82 -20.45
C SER A 290 -15.17 -14.74 -21.65
N ARG A 291 -15.25 -16.04 -21.42
CA ARG A 291 -15.31 -17.03 -22.50
C ARG A 291 -16.66 -16.94 -23.21
N ARG A 292 -16.67 -17.02 -24.54
CA ARG A 292 -17.88 -16.94 -25.37
C ARG A 292 -18.99 -17.90 -24.95
N ASP A 293 -18.66 -19.11 -24.52
CA ASP A 293 -19.66 -20.11 -24.11
C ASP A 293 -20.34 -19.81 -22.75
N VAL A 294 -19.91 -18.75 -22.08
CA VAL A 294 -20.40 -18.33 -20.75
C VAL A 294 -21.17 -17.01 -20.82
N LEU A 295 -21.08 -16.28 -21.94
CA LEU A 295 -21.85 -15.06 -22.25
C LEU A 295 -23.32 -15.38 -22.50
#